data_AF-A0A936UYT2-F1
#
_entry.id   AF-A0A936UYT2-F1
#
_cell.length_a   1.000
_cell.length_b   1.000
_cell.length_c   1.000
_cell.angle_alpha   90.00
_cell.angle_beta   90.00
_cell.angle_gamma   90.00
#
_symmetry.space_group_name_H-M   'P 1'
#
loop_
_entity.id
_entity.type
_entity.pdbx_description
1 polymer ?
#
loop_
_entity_poly.entity_id
_entity_poly.type
_entity_poly.pdbx_seq_one_letter_code
_entity_poly.pdbx_strand_id
1 'polypeptide(L)'
;MKIVISLFTLVTLQTVSKDAVSKALYQTVNMQPDATASADNPVAVPLTPISQYAVTPAIDLKTYLDSSANVIETKYRVALDRLKQQAVSLKAYAKANNYNADYGFLVDMSIPSGKKRFFIYDLKADTLVSSSLVAHGFGSYKENCNDQLVFSNMPYSFKTSVGRYKIGSSYNGTYGPSYKLYGLDSTNNRAYERAIVLHTDKNIPETETFPRRIFQSAGCPAVTPSFLPVIGNYIKTSKKPMLMWIYS
;
A
#
# COMPACT_ATOMS: atom_id res chain seq x y z
N MET A 1 -49.23 -5.02 -56.80
CA MET A 1 -49.77 -4.27 -55.65
C MET A 1 -48.92 -4.60 -54.42
N LYS A 2 -48.32 -3.56 -53.81
CA LYS A 2 -47.60 -3.49 -52.52
C LYS A 2 -46.19 -4.13 -52.37
N ILE A 3 -45.23 -3.23 -52.55
CA ILE A 3 -43.94 -3.02 -51.86
C ILE A 3 -44.03 -3.26 -50.34
N VAL A 4 -43.00 -3.86 -49.72
CA VAL A 4 -42.25 -3.30 -48.56
C VAL A 4 -40.83 -3.89 -48.52
N ILE A 5 -39.84 -3.02 -48.75
CA ILE A 5 -38.43 -3.16 -48.37
C ILE A 5 -38.33 -2.71 -46.90
N SER A 6 -37.64 -3.45 -46.04
CA SER A 6 -37.10 -2.88 -44.80
C SER A 6 -35.70 -3.41 -44.54
N LEU A 7 -34.83 -2.46 -44.23
CA LEU A 7 -33.38 -2.46 -44.29
C LEU A 7 -32.88 -2.23 -42.85
N PHE A 8 -31.72 -2.82 -42.49
CA PHE A 8 -30.91 -2.53 -41.28
C PHE A 8 -31.53 -2.96 -39.93
N THR A 9 -30.80 -3.57 -39.00
CA THR A 9 -29.45 -3.18 -38.55
C THR A 9 -28.74 -4.39 -37.93
N LEU A 10 -27.58 -4.76 -38.48
CA LEU A 10 -26.63 -5.66 -37.83
C LEU A 10 -25.92 -4.83 -36.76
N VAL A 11 -26.24 -5.04 -35.48
CA VAL A 11 -25.45 -4.45 -34.38
C VAL A 11 -24.15 -5.25 -34.27
N THR A 12 -23.10 -4.75 -34.89
CA THR A 12 -21.73 -5.17 -34.60
C THR A 12 -21.39 -4.76 -33.17
N LEU A 13 -21.33 -5.72 -32.24
CA LEU A 13 -20.59 -5.54 -30.99
C LEU A 13 -19.10 -5.43 -31.38
N GLN A 14 -18.61 -4.20 -31.49
CA GLN A 14 -17.17 -3.95 -31.49
C GLN A 14 -16.62 -4.43 -30.14
N THR A 15 -15.66 -5.35 -30.19
CA THR A 15 -14.85 -5.73 -29.04
C THR A 15 -14.05 -4.50 -28.60
N VAL A 16 -14.58 -3.74 -27.63
CA VAL A 16 -13.79 -2.71 -26.95
C VAL A 16 -12.68 -3.46 -26.21
N SER A 17 -11.42 -3.21 -26.56
CA SER A 17 -10.31 -3.92 -25.90
C SER A 17 -10.34 -3.62 -24.40
N LYS A 18 -9.96 -4.61 -23.57
CA LYS A 18 -9.86 -4.43 -22.12
C LYS A 18 -8.98 -3.22 -21.76
N ASP A 19 -8.01 -2.89 -22.62
CA ASP A 19 -7.12 -1.74 -22.46
C ASP A 19 -7.83 -0.41 -22.68
N ALA A 20 -8.79 -0.34 -23.61
CA ALA A 20 -9.57 0.87 -23.87
C ALA A 20 -10.56 1.15 -22.73
N VAL A 21 -11.23 0.11 -22.21
CA VAL A 21 -12.11 0.25 -21.02
C VAL A 21 -11.30 0.64 -19.78
N SER A 22 -10.12 0.03 -19.59
CA SER A 22 -9.20 0.36 -18.50
C SER A 22 -8.64 1.79 -18.61
N LYS A 23 -8.36 2.28 -19.83
CA LYS A 23 -7.95 3.68 -20.06
C LYS A 23 -9.08 4.67 -19.79
N ALA A 24 -10.30 4.35 -20.18
CA ALA A 24 -11.47 5.20 -19.93
C ALA A 24 -11.78 5.32 -18.43
N LEU A 25 -11.71 4.20 -17.69
CA LEU A 25 -11.79 4.20 -16.22
C LEU A 25 -10.64 4.97 -15.56
N TYR A 26 -9.43 4.93 -16.14
CA TYR A 26 -8.31 5.71 -15.64
C TYR A 26 -8.53 7.22 -15.81
N GLN A 27 -9.11 7.67 -16.93
CA GLN A 27 -9.38 9.09 -17.17
C GLN A 27 -10.48 9.63 -16.26
N THR A 28 -11.51 8.84 -15.96
CA THR A 28 -12.61 9.26 -15.07
C THR A 28 -12.22 9.26 -13.59
N VAL A 29 -11.29 8.39 -13.17
CA VAL A 29 -10.78 8.37 -11.78
C VAL A 29 -9.62 9.35 -11.56
N ASN A 30 -8.86 9.71 -12.61
CA ASN A 30 -7.72 10.63 -12.55
C ASN A 30 -7.94 11.95 -13.28
N MET A 31 -9.16 12.50 -13.24
CA MET A 31 -9.32 13.93 -13.49
C MET A 31 -8.43 14.68 -12.49
N GLN A 32 -7.32 15.25 -12.98
CA GLN A 32 -6.51 16.19 -12.23
C GLN A 32 -7.45 17.31 -11.76
N PRO A 33 -7.44 17.72 -10.48
CA PRO A 33 -8.02 19.01 -10.15
C PRO A 33 -7.27 20.07 -10.95
N ASP A 34 -8.04 20.88 -11.68
CA ASP A 34 -7.59 22.00 -12.48
C ASP A 34 -6.59 22.85 -11.70
N ALA A 35 -5.54 23.32 -12.39
CA ALA A 35 -4.45 24.11 -11.82
C ALA A 35 -4.86 25.57 -11.49
N THR A 36 -6.05 25.76 -10.92
CA THR A 36 -6.58 27.05 -10.48
C THR A 36 -7.35 26.87 -9.17
N ALA A 37 -6.64 26.59 -8.08
CA ALA A 37 -7.17 26.81 -6.74
C ALA A 37 -6.26 27.85 -6.05
N SER A 38 -6.86 29.00 -5.78
CA SER A 38 -6.28 30.13 -5.08
C SER A 38 -5.68 29.75 -3.73
N ALA A 39 -4.66 30.51 -3.33
CA ALA A 39 -4.00 30.41 -2.04
C ALA A 39 -4.97 30.71 -0.89
N ASP A 40 -5.60 29.68 -0.35
CA ASP A 40 -6.22 29.74 0.97
C ASP A 40 -5.24 29.19 2.01
N ASN A 41 -4.89 30.06 2.96
CA ASN A 41 -4.00 29.81 4.08
C ASN A 41 -4.33 28.48 4.77
N PRO A 42 -3.36 27.57 4.98
CA PRO A 42 -3.61 26.39 5.78
C PRO A 42 -3.88 26.81 7.22
N VAL A 43 -5.10 26.56 7.71
CA VAL A 43 -5.40 26.58 9.14
C VAL A 43 -4.44 25.61 9.81
N ALA A 44 -3.55 26.13 10.64
CA ALA A 44 -2.66 25.32 11.47
C ALA A 44 -3.52 24.44 12.37
N VAL A 45 -3.58 23.14 12.08
CA VAL A 45 -4.15 22.18 13.01
C VAL A 45 -3.21 22.14 14.22
N PRO A 46 -3.69 22.40 15.45
CA PRO A 46 -2.84 22.38 16.63
C PRO A 46 -2.17 21.01 16.75
N LEU A 47 -0.85 20.99 16.78
CA LEU A 47 -0.09 19.79 17.13
C LEU A 47 -0.40 19.49 18.59
N THR A 48 -1.19 18.45 18.83
CA THR A 48 -1.41 17.98 20.19
C THR A 48 -0.13 17.32 20.72
N PRO A 49 0.24 17.53 22.00
CA PRO A 49 1.45 16.97 22.57
C PRO A 49 1.50 15.44 22.49
N ILE A 50 2.69 14.91 22.23
CA ILE A 50 3.09 13.52 22.00
C ILE A 50 2.58 12.51 23.06
N SER A 51 2.18 12.96 24.25
CA SER A 51 1.79 12.14 25.40
C SER A 51 0.57 11.23 25.17
N GLN A 52 -0.33 11.58 24.25
CA GLN A 52 -1.62 10.88 24.11
C GLN A 52 -1.65 9.77 23.05
N TYR A 53 -0.67 9.73 22.15
CA TYR A 53 -0.46 8.55 21.30
C TYR A 53 0.51 7.65 22.03
N ALA A 54 -0.02 6.88 23.00
CA ALA A 54 0.75 5.91 23.73
C ALA A 54 1.61 5.13 22.73
N VAL A 55 2.94 5.19 22.92
CA VAL A 55 3.85 4.19 22.39
C VAL A 55 3.28 2.89 22.92
N THR A 56 2.57 2.15 22.06
CA THR A 56 2.16 0.81 22.43
C THR A 56 3.47 0.10 22.78
N PRO A 57 3.59 -0.50 23.97
CA PRO A 57 4.80 -1.24 24.32
C PRO A 57 5.11 -2.17 23.15
N ALA A 58 6.40 -2.27 22.79
CA ALA A 58 6.87 -3.08 21.68
C ALA A 58 6.02 -4.35 21.63
N ILE A 59 5.20 -4.49 20.59
CA ILE A 59 4.27 -5.61 20.52
C ILE A 59 5.14 -6.85 20.62
N ASP A 60 4.96 -7.60 21.70
CA ASP A 60 5.55 -8.93 21.76
C ASP A 60 4.88 -9.73 20.65
N LEU A 61 5.61 -9.86 19.54
CA LEU A 61 5.21 -10.62 18.38
C LEU A 61 4.81 -12.04 18.77
N LYS A 62 5.38 -12.60 19.84
CA LYS A 62 4.98 -13.90 20.35
C LYS A 62 3.54 -13.87 20.88
N THR A 63 3.25 -12.90 21.75
CA THR A 63 1.92 -12.75 22.38
C THR A 63 0.82 -12.29 21.40
N TYR A 64 1.15 -11.46 20.40
CA TYR A 64 0.20 -11.06 19.33
C TYR A 64 -0.25 -12.24 18.46
N LEU A 65 0.63 -13.24 18.32
CA LEU A 65 0.46 -14.38 17.41
C LEU A 65 -0.07 -15.64 18.11
N ASP A 66 -0.04 -15.68 19.45
CA ASP A 66 -0.50 -16.81 20.29
C ASP A 66 -2.04 -16.91 20.43
N SER A 67 -2.81 -15.89 20.05
CA SER A 67 -4.27 -15.83 20.30
C SER A 67 -5.13 -16.77 19.42
N SER A 68 -4.53 -17.69 18.66
CA SER A 68 -5.28 -18.72 17.90
C SER A 68 -4.48 -20.02 17.77
N ALA A 69 -4.86 -21.00 18.60
CA ALA A 69 -4.18 -22.28 18.74
C ALA A 69 -4.11 -23.12 17.44
N ASN A 70 -2.88 -23.57 17.14
CA ASN A 70 -2.44 -24.65 16.22
C ASN A 70 -2.72 -24.53 14.70
N VAL A 71 -1.69 -24.88 13.89
CA VAL A 71 -1.42 -24.54 12.46
C VAL A 71 -0.85 -23.14 12.23
N ILE A 72 -1.25 -22.17 13.05
CA ILE A 72 -0.81 -20.78 12.99
C ILE A 72 0.68 -20.64 13.33
N GLU A 73 1.18 -21.27 14.39
CA GLU A 73 2.58 -21.14 14.83
C GLU A 73 3.63 -21.41 13.73
N THR A 74 3.40 -22.40 12.84
CA THR A 74 4.32 -22.64 11.72
C THR A 74 4.24 -21.53 10.66
N LYS A 75 3.03 -21.14 10.22
CA LYS A 75 2.88 -20.10 9.17
C LYS A 75 3.35 -18.72 9.64
N TYR A 76 3.22 -18.45 10.93
CA TYR A 76 3.60 -17.19 11.56
C TYR A 76 5.08 -17.13 11.95
N ARG A 77 5.70 -18.24 12.35
CA ARG A 77 7.16 -18.32 12.47
C ARG A 77 7.82 -18.02 11.13
N VAL A 78 7.31 -18.58 10.03
CA VAL A 78 7.80 -18.24 8.67
C VAL A 78 7.59 -16.74 8.37
N ALA A 79 6.48 -16.12 8.80
CA ALA A 79 6.26 -14.68 8.59
C ALA A 79 7.23 -13.80 9.39
N LEU A 80 7.52 -14.16 10.64
CA LEU A 80 8.50 -13.46 11.47
C LEU A 80 9.94 -13.66 10.94
N ASP A 81 10.27 -14.86 10.49
CA ASP A 81 11.57 -15.15 9.88
C ASP A 81 11.77 -14.33 8.60
N ARG A 82 10.75 -14.25 7.73
CA ARG A 82 10.75 -13.34 6.58
C ARG A 82 10.87 -11.88 7.02
N LEU A 83 10.13 -11.43 8.03
CA LEU A 83 10.23 -10.05 8.51
C LEU A 83 11.66 -9.69 8.93
N LYS A 84 12.31 -10.56 9.71
CA LYS A 84 13.69 -10.37 10.17
C LYS A 84 14.69 -10.41 9.01
N GLN A 85 14.58 -11.37 8.11
CA GLN A 85 15.43 -11.46 6.91
C GLN A 85 15.35 -10.20 6.05
N GLN A 86 14.13 -9.68 5.87
CA GLN A 86 13.88 -8.48 5.08
C GLN A 86 14.37 -7.23 5.81
N ALA A 87 14.24 -7.16 7.14
CA ALA A 87 14.81 -6.09 7.95
C ALA A 87 16.35 -6.02 7.83
N VAL A 88 17.03 -7.16 7.96
CA VAL A 88 18.50 -7.25 7.78
C VAL A 88 18.90 -6.76 6.39
N SER A 89 18.22 -7.26 5.35
CA SER A 89 18.50 -6.90 3.96
C SER A 89 18.20 -5.41 3.68
N LEU A 90 17.12 -4.86 4.24
CA LEU A 90 16.76 -3.46 4.09
C LEU A 90 17.78 -2.55 4.78
N LYS A 91 18.24 -2.90 5.99
CA LYS A 91 19.27 -2.16 6.73
C LYS A 91 20.59 -2.12 5.94
N ALA A 92 21.01 -3.24 5.39
CA ALA A 92 22.22 -3.32 4.56
C ALA A 92 22.12 -2.40 3.34
N TYR A 93 21.00 -2.47 2.62
CA TYR A 93 20.74 -1.60 1.47
C TYR A 93 20.68 -0.12 1.87
N ALA A 94 20.03 0.20 2.98
CA ALA A 94 19.91 1.56 3.47
C ALA A 94 21.27 2.19 3.77
N LYS A 95 22.16 1.45 4.45
CA LYS A 95 23.53 1.89 4.73
C LYS A 95 24.33 2.13 3.44
N ALA A 96 24.27 1.19 2.51
CA ALA A 96 25.02 1.27 1.25
C ALA A 96 24.58 2.43 0.34
N ASN A 97 23.31 2.84 0.43
CA ASN A 97 22.71 3.84 -0.47
C ASN A 97 22.33 5.15 0.25
N ASN A 98 22.87 5.41 1.44
CA ASN A 98 22.66 6.62 2.21
C ASN A 98 21.18 6.93 2.55
N TYR A 99 20.40 5.90 2.87
CA TYR A 99 19.04 6.02 3.41
C TYR A 99 19.02 5.91 4.95
N ASN A 100 17.84 6.09 5.55
CA ASN A 100 17.64 5.83 6.97
C ASN A 100 17.87 4.33 7.28
N ALA A 101 18.86 4.04 8.12
CA ALA A 101 19.21 2.69 8.57
C ALA A 101 18.84 2.43 10.04
N ASP A 102 18.08 3.34 10.65
CA ASP A 102 17.56 3.27 12.01
C ASP A 102 16.14 2.67 11.98
N TYR A 103 15.31 3.09 11.02
CA TYR A 103 13.95 2.57 10.84
C TYR A 103 13.67 2.25 9.38
N GLY A 104 12.85 1.22 9.15
CA GLY A 104 12.35 0.83 7.84
C GLY A 104 10.91 0.34 7.90
N PHE A 105 10.20 0.44 6.79
CA PHE A 105 8.83 -0.07 6.67
C PHE A 105 8.80 -1.35 5.84
N LEU A 106 8.14 -2.37 6.33
CA LEU A 106 8.13 -3.70 5.74
C LEU A 106 6.69 -4.15 5.53
N VAL A 107 6.37 -4.61 4.32
CA VAL A 107 5.02 -5.04 3.96
C VAL A 107 5.04 -6.46 3.40
N ASP A 108 4.52 -7.42 4.17
CA ASP A 108 4.48 -8.84 3.80
C ASP A 108 3.12 -9.18 3.16
N MET A 109 3.09 -9.22 1.83
CA MET A 109 1.89 -9.53 1.06
C MET A 109 1.51 -11.02 1.09
N SER A 110 2.35 -11.91 1.62
CA SER A 110 2.00 -13.31 1.89
C SER A 110 1.13 -13.47 3.14
N ILE A 111 1.01 -12.41 3.96
CA ILE A 111 0.04 -12.34 5.06
C ILE A 111 -1.33 -11.89 4.49
N PRO A 112 -2.44 -12.57 4.84
CA PRO A 112 -3.78 -12.20 4.39
C PRO A 112 -4.13 -10.75 4.70
N SER A 113 -4.87 -10.08 3.83
CA SER A 113 -5.18 -8.65 3.95
C SER A 113 -6.00 -8.28 5.19
N GLY A 114 -6.75 -9.25 5.74
CA GLY A 114 -7.49 -9.09 6.99
C GLY A 114 -6.61 -9.11 8.25
N LYS A 115 -5.30 -9.35 8.11
CA LYS A 115 -4.31 -9.35 9.20
C LYS A 115 -3.29 -8.22 9.01
N LYS A 116 -2.69 -7.78 10.12
CA LYS A 116 -1.65 -6.75 10.10
C LYS A 116 -0.43 -7.28 9.37
N ARG A 117 -0.04 -6.54 8.34
CA ARG A 117 1.02 -6.93 7.40
C ARG A 117 1.87 -5.78 6.91
N PHE A 118 1.61 -4.57 7.39
CA PHE A 118 2.53 -3.45 7.34
C PHE A 118 3.22 -3.35 8.69
N PHE A 119 4.54 -3.24 8.71
CA PHE A 119 5.36 -3.20 9.90
C PHE A 119 6.28 -1.97 9.89
N ILE A 120 6.33 -1.25 11.01
CA ILE A 120 7.41 -0.30 11.31
C ILE A 120 8.45 -1.06 12.13
N TYR A 121 9.66 -1.15 11.60
CA TYR A 121 10.73 -1.93 12.19
C TYR A 121 11.90 -1.03 12.59
N ASP A 122 12.38 -1.18 13.83
CA ASP A 122 13.62 -0.57 14.30
C ASP A 122 14.78 -1.46 13.81
N LEU A 123 15.45 -0.98 12.76
CA LEU A 123 16.56 -1.68 12.14
C LEU A 123 17.80 -1.68 13.04
N LYS A 124 17.93 -0.75 13.99
CA LYS A 124 19.06 -0.70 14.91
C LYS A 124 18.91 -1.67 16.07
N ALA A 125 17.75 -1.64 16.72
CA ALA A 125 17.42 -2.49 17.84
C ALA A 125 17.02 -3.91 17.42
N ASP A 126 16.75 -4.13 16.13
CA ASP A 126 16.19 -5.38 15.60
C ASP A 126 14.84 -5.74 16.24
N THR A 127 13.94 -4.75 16.30
CA THR A 127 12.64 -4.89 16.96
C THR A 127 11.48 -4.40 16.10
N LEU A 128 10.34 -5.11 16.17
CA LEU A 128 9.10 -4.60 15.63
C LEU A 128 8.54 -3.51 16.55
N VAL A 129 8.24 -2.35 15.99
CA VAL A 129 7.71 -1.20 16.73
C VAL A 129 6.19 -1.15 16.66
N SER A 130 5.64 -1.26 15.46
CA SER A 130 4.20 -1.15 15.24
C SER A 130 3.76 -1.87 13.98
N SER A 131 2.48 -2.20 13.90
CA SER A 131 1.90 -2.89 12.75
C SER A 131 0.49 -2.39 12.43
N SER A 132 0.09 -2.53 11.16
CA SER A 132 -1.23 -2.14 10.68
C SER A 132 -1.71 -2.99 9.50
N LEU A 133 -3.02 -2.91 9.24
CA LEU A 133 -3.61 -3.38 8.00
C LEU A 133 -3.15 -2.52 6.82
N VAL A 134 -2.98 -3.16 5.67
CA VAL A 134 -2.66 -2.46 4.42
C VAL A 134 -3.32 -3.15 3.24
N ALA A 135 -4.00 -2.37 2.42
CA ALA A 135 -4.63 -2.83 1.19
C ALA A 135 -3.57 -3.13 0.11
N HIS A 136 -3.92 -4.02 -0.82
CA HIS A 136 -3.20 -4.21 -2.08
C HIS A 136 -4.09 -3.80 -3.25
N GLY A 137 -3.51 -3.83 -4.46
CA GLY A 137 -4.25 -3.59 -5.70
C GLY A 137 -5.32 -4.65 -5.97
N PHE A 138 -6.51 -4.25 -6.40
CA PHE A 138 -7.59 -5.19 -6.75
C PHE A 138 -7.20 -6.14 -7.90
N GLY A 139 -6.33 -5.69 -8.80
CA GLY A 139 -5.80 -6.51 -9.88
C GLY A 139 -4.84 -7.59 -9.41
N SER A 140 -4.42 -7.59 -8.14
CA SER A 140 -3.52 -8.60 -7.56
C SER A 140 -4.21 -9.89 -7.15
N TYR A 141 -5.54 -9.96 -7.14
CA TYR A 141 -6.22 -11.23 -6.91
C TYR A 141 -6.07 -12.16 -8.11
N LYS A 142 -5.70 -13.40 -7.80
CA LYS A 142 -5.88 -14.52 -8.71
C LYS A 142 -7.20 -15.20 -8.36
N GLU A 143 -8.09 -15.33 -9.35
CA GLU A 143 -9.34 -16.07 -9.16
C GLU A 143 -9.05 -17.50 -8.67
N ASN A 144 -9.86 -17.98 -7.73
CA ASN A 144 -9.81 -19.35 -7.19
C ASN A 144 -8.51 -19.76 -6.47
N CYS A 145 -7.72 -18.79 -5.98
CA CYS A 145 -6.53 -19.06 -5.18
C CYS A 145 -6.70 -18.52 -3.74
N ASN A 146 -6.38 -19.35 -2.75
CA ASN A 146 -6.46 -19.10 -1.30
C ASN A 146 -5.61 -17.89 -0.82
N ASP A 147 -6.01 -16.67 -1.19
CA ASP A 147 -5.31 -15.39 -0.92
C ASP A 147 -3.89 -15.28 -1.53
N GLN A 148 -3.56 -16.09 -2.54
CA GLN A 148 -2.33 -15.89 -3.31
C GLN A 148 -2.47 -14.64 -4.20
N LEU A 149 -1.48 -13.75 -4.10
CA LEU A 149 -1.45 -12.51 -4.85
C LEU A 149 -0.50 -12.60 -6.04
N VAL A 150 -0.87 -11.93 -7.12
CA VAL A 150 0.00 -11.67 -8.28
C VAL A 150 0.40 -10.20 -8.31
N PHE A 151 1.64 -9.94 -8.68
CA PHE A 151 2.22 -8.60 -8.69
C PHE A 151 2.57 -8.17 -10.11
N SER A 152 2.63 -6.87 -10.35
CA SER A 152 3.03 -6.34 -11.65
C SER A 152 3.51 -4.91 -11.51
N ASN A 153 4.45 -4.53 -12.36
CA ASN A 153 4.96 -3.17 -12.52
C ASN A 153 4.38 -2.47 -13.76
N MET A 154 3.46 -3.12 -14.48
CA MET A 154 2.88 -2.57 -15.70
C MET A 154 1.84 -1.48 -15.40
N PRO A 155 1.86 -0.36 -16.14
CA PRO A 155 0.75 0.58 -16.13
C PRO A 155 -0.59 -0.11 -16.35
N TYR A 156 -1.64 0.40 -15.68
CA TYR A 156 -3.01 -0.11 -15.79
C TYR A 156 -3.23 -1.57 -15.34
N SER A 157 -2.24 -2.23 -14.74
CA SER A 157 -2.44 -3.61 -14.26
C SER A 157 -3.25 -3.69 -12.96
N PHE A 158 -3.44 -2.55 -12.28
CA PHE A 158 -4.09 -2.39 -10.96
C PHE A 158 -3.57 -3.34 -9.88
N LYS A 159 -2.34 -3.82 -10.05
CA LYS A 159 -1.65 -4.76 -9.16
C LYS A 159 -0.68 -3.97 -8.30
N THR A 160 -0.47 -4.45 -7.09
CA THR A 160 0.67 -4.02 -6.28
C THR A 160 1.97 -4.42 -6.98
N SER A 161 3.00 -3.59 -6.86
CA SER A 161 4.38 -3.94 -7.25
C SER A 161 5.19 -4.29 -6.02
N VAL A 162 5.89 -5.41 -6.06
CA VAL A 162 6.85 -5.79 -5.01
C VAL A 162 8.20 -5.14 -5.28
N GLY A 163 8.97 -4.90 -4.22
CA GLY A 163 10.28 -4.25 -4.26
C GLY A 163 10.42 -3.15 -3.22
N ARG A 164 11.60 -2.54 -3.20
CA ARG A 164 11.98 -1.42 -2.34
C ARG A 164 11.52 -0.10 -2.93
N TYR A 165 11.01 0.76 -2.09
CA TYR A 165 10.52 2.08 -2.42
C TYR A 165 11.27 3.11 -1.59
N LYS A 166 11.73 4.17 -2.24
CA LYS A 166 12.05 5.43 -1.56
C LYS A 166 10.75 6.18 -1.32
N ILE A 167 10.52 6.57 -0.07
CA ILE A 167 9.40 7.43 0.29
C ILE A 167 9.78 8.88 -0.01
N GLY A 168 8.94 9.55 -0.78
CA GLY A 168 9.07 10.93 -1.19
C GLY A 168 8.32 11.93 -0.31
N SER A 169 8.20 13.14 -0.82
CA SER A 169 7.46 14.22 -0.17
C SER A 169 5.98 13.86 0.03
N SER A 170 5.42 14.37 1.12
CA SER A 170 3.97 14.35 1.35
C SER A 170 3.25 15.33 0.42
N TYR A 171 2.01 15.03 0.11
CA TYR A 171 1.05 15.93 -0.52
C TYR A 171 -0.37 15.54 -0.10
N ASN A 172 -1.36 16.40 -0.34
CA ASN A 172 -2.77 16.05 -0.15
C ASN A 172 -3.37 15.69 -1.51
N GLY A 173 -3.83 14.44 -1.65
CA GLY A 173 -4.53 13.96 -2.83
C GLY A 173 -6.01 13.69 -2.55
N THR A 174 -6.68 13.01 -3.47
CA THR A 174 -8.11 12.63 -3.37
C THR A 174 -8.44 11.83 -2.10
N TYR A 175 -7.47 11.07 -1.59
CA TYR A 175 -7.60 10.24 -0.38
C TYR A 175 -7.03 10.93 0.88
N GLY A 176 -6.77 12.24 0.82
CA GLY A 176 -6.14 13.00 1.89
C GLY A 176 -4.61 12.93 1.86
N PRO A 177 -3.95 13.03 3.03
CA PRO A 177 -2.49 12.99 3.12
C PRO A 177 -1.93 11.73 2.46
N SER A 178 -0.89 11.90 1.65
CA SER A 178 -0.28 10.85 0.84
C SER A 178 1.22 11.10 0.68
N TYR A 179 2.01 10.04 0.54
CA TYR A 179 3.45 10.12 0.25
C TYR A 179 3.75 9.52 -1.12
N LYS A 180 4.49 10.26 -1.94
CA LYS A 180 4.97 9.78 -3.24
C LYS A 180 5.86 8.56 -3.04
N LEU A 181 5.73 7.54 -3.89
CA LEU A 181 6.60 6.36 -3.85
C LEU A 181 7.42 6.26 -5.13
N TYR A 182 8.74 6.13 -4.97
CA TYR A 182 9.67 5.89 -6.06
C TYR A 182 10.20 4.47 -5.95
N GLY A 183 9.92 3.62 -6.94
CA GLY A 183 10.42 2.26 -6.97
C GLY A 183 11.92 2.21 -7.26
N LEU A 184 12.63 1.37 -6.53
CA LEU A 184 14.08 1.22 -6.58
C LEU A 184 14.53 -0.10 -7.23
N ASP A 185 13.59 -1.04 -7.43
CA ASP A 185 13.85 -2.35 -8.02
C ASP A 185 13.18 -2.45 -9.40
N SER A 186 13.68 -3.31 -10.28
CA SER A 186 13.08 -3.53 -11.62
C SER A 186 11.60 -3.95 -11.55
N THR A 187 11.20 -4.59 -10.45
CA THR A 187 9.83 -5.05 -10.19
C THR A 187 8.89 -3.93 -9.75
N ASN A 188 9.38 -2.73 -9.44
CA ASN A 188 8.55 -1.57 -9.06
C ASN A 188 9.02 -0.22 -9.62
N ASN A 189 10.03 -0.16 -10.50
CA ASN A 189 10.60 1.09 -11.01
C ASN A 189 9.61 2.01 -11.78
N ARG A 190 8.41 1.54 -12.13
CA ARG A 190 7.35 2.37 -12.71
C ARG A 190 6.34 2.88 -11.68
N ALA A 191 6.58 2.67 -10.39
CA ALA A 191 5.66 3.06 -9.32
C ALA A 191 5.28 4.56 -9.38
N TYR A 192 6.27 5.43 -9.60
CA TYR A 192 6.02 6.87 -9.68
C TYR A 192 5.20 7.24 -10.92
N GLU A 193 5.56 6.70 -12.09
CA GLU A 193 4.81 6.85 -13.35
C GLU A 193 3.35 6.38 -13.22
N ARG A 194 3.15 5.31 -12.44
CA ARG A 194 1.84 4.71 -12.16
C ARG A 194 1.05 5.43 -11.06
N ALA A 195 1.52 6.58 -10.58
CA ALA A 195 0.93 7.34 -9.47
C ALA A 195 0.72 6.49 -8.19
N ILE A 196 1.61 5.52 -7.94
CA ILE A 196 1.57 4.70 -6.73
C ILE A 196 2.06 5.53 -5.54
N VAL A 197 1.23 5.61 -4.51
CA VAL A 197 1.49 6.42 -3.32
C VAL A 197 1.15 5.66 -2.05
N LEU A 198 1.79 6.00 -0.94
CA LEU A 198 1.40 5.52 0.39
C LEU A 198 0.37 6.49 0.94
N HIS A 199 -0.86 6.02 1.15
CA HIS A 199 -1.97 6.85 1.60
C HIS A 199 -2.82 6.13 2.64
N THR A 200 -3.82 6.82 3.16
CA THR A 200 -4.85 6.21 4.00
C THR A 200 -6.17 6.09 3.25
N ASP A 201 -7.04 5.21 3.72
CA ASP A 201 -8.43 5.12 3.24
C ASP A 201 -9.36 4.79 4.41
N LYS A 202 -10.47 5.52 4.52
CA LYS A 202 -11.48 5.36 5.58
C LYS A 202 -12.18 3.99 5.56
N ASN A 203 -12.12 3.29 4.43
CA ASN A 203 -12.72 1.97 4.27
C ASN A 203 -11.84 0.84 4.82
N ILE A 204 -10.62 1.16 5.29
CA ILE A 204 -9.74 0.18 5.93
C ILE A 204 -10.03 0.16 7.43
N PRO A 205 -10.43 -1.00 7.99
CA PRO A 205 -10.78 -1.10 9.40
C PRO A 205 -9.54 -0.93 10.29
N GLU A 206 -9.71 -0.33 11.46
CA GLU A 206 -8.62 -0.12 12.44
C GLU A 206 -8.18 -1.41 13.13
N THR A 207 -9.01 -2.46 13.08
CA THR A 207 -8.77 -3.77 13.70
C THR A 207 -8.78 -4.89 12.65
N GLU A 208 -8.07 -5.98 12.94
CA GLU A 208 -8.03 -7.15 12.07
C GLU A 208 -9.44 -7.71 11.81
N THR A 209 -9.66 -8.15 10.57
CA THR A 209 -10.97 -8.66 10.12
C THR A 209 -10.93 -10.09 9.63
N PHE A 210 -9.76 -10.74 9.70
CA PHE A 210 -9.58 -12.12 9.28
C PHE A 210 -10.63 -13.05 9.93
N PRO A 211 -11.24 -13.99 9.18
CA PRO A 211 -10.93 -14.40 7.80
C PRO A 211 -11.47 -13.49 6.69
N ARG A 212 -12.16 -12.39 7.00
CA ARG A 212 -12.63 -11.44 5.98
C ARG A 212 -11.48 -10.63 5.40
N ARG A 213 -11.60 -10.30 4.11
CA ARG A 213 -10.69 -9.40 3.39
C ARG A 213 -11.07 -7.95 3.68
N ILE A 214 -10.11 -7.04 3.49
CA ILE A 214 -10.33 -5.60 3.57
C ILE A 214 -10.54 -5.02 2.16
N PHE A 215 -10.89 -3.73 2.13
CA PHE A 215 -10.89 -2.90 0.94
C PHE A 215 -9.60 -3.05 0.09
N GLN A 216 -9.73 -2.91 -1.23
CA GLN A 216 -8.65 -3.06 -2.21
C GLN A 216 -8.43 -1.74 -2.93
N SER A 217 -7.18 -1.33 -3.07
CA SER A 217 -6.80 -0.10 -3.79
C SER A 217 -6.60 -0.37 -5.28
N ALA A 218 -6.22 0.63 -6.05
CA ALA A 218 -5.78 0.48 -7.45
C ALA A 218 -4.28 0.09 -7.60
N GLY A 219 -3.63 -0.34 -6.52
CA GLY A 219 -2.21 -0.75 -6.48
C GLY A 219 -1.40 -0.08 -5.38
N CYS A 220 -1.90 1.03 -4.85
CA CYS A 220 -1.31 1.78 -3.75
C CYS A 220 -1.35 1.00 -2.42
N PRO A 221 -0.28 1.01 -1.61
CA PRO A 221 -0.39 0.62 -0.21
C PRO A 221 -1.25 1.65 0.52
N ALA A 222 -2.51 1.30 0.79
CA ALA A 222 -3.41 2.11 1.59
C ALA A 222 -3.46 1.53 3.01
N VAL A 223 -3.25 2.37 4.04
CA VAL A 223 -3.23 1.97 5.46
C VAL A 223 -4.42 2.55 6.22
N THR A 224 -4.62 2.10 7.46
CA THR A 224 -5.68 2.65 8.32
C THR A 224 -5.50 4.16 8.58
N PRO A 225 -6.59 4.92 8.79
CA PRO A 225 -6.54 6.35 9.13
C PRO A 225 -5.63 6.68 10.30
N SER A 226 -5.67 5.88 11.37
CA SER A 226 -4.82 6.10 12.55
C SER A 226 -3.32 5.87 12.29
N PHE A 227 -2.96 5.05 11.30
CA PHE A 227 -1.59 4.59 11.11
C PHE A 227 -0.74 5.49 10.21
N LEU A 228 -1.34 6.15 9.21
CA LEU A 228 -0.59 7.06 8.33
C LEU A 228 0.10 8.22 9.09
N PRO A 229 -0.53 8.87 10.10
CA PRO A 229 0.15 9.85 10.94
C PRO A 229 1.37 9.29 11.69
N VAL A 230 1.31 8.04 12.15
CA VAL A 230 2.44 7.36 12.82
C VAL A 230 3.62 7.22 11.86
N ILE A 231 3.38 6.66 10.66
CA ILE A 231 4.39 6.58 9.58
C ILE A 231 4.94 7.98 9.28
N GLY A 232 4.06 8.97 9.16
CA GLY A 232 4.42 10.34 8.85
C GLY A 232 5.38 10.97 9.85
N ASN A 233 5.28 10.62 11.14
CA ASN A 233 6.21 11.10 12.16
C ASN A 233 7.63 10.58 11.93
N TYR A 234 7.79 9.29 11.60
CA TYR A 234 9.09 8.72 11.25
C TYR A 234 9.68 9.36 9.99
N ILE A 235 8.86 9.59 8.96
CA ILE A 235 9.30 10.23 7.73
C ILE A 235 9.77 11.67 7.99
N LYS A 236 9.00 12.45 8.73
CA LYS A 236 9.28 13.88 9.00
C LYS A 236 10.51 14.09 9.89
N THR A 237 10.72 13.22 10.87
CA THR A 237 11.83 13.32 11.83
C THR A 237 13.14 12.74 11.30
N SER A 238 13.09 11.98 10.21
CA SER A 238 14.30 11.39 9.63
C SER A 238 15.14 12.40 8.88
N LYS A 239 16.45 12.37 9.13
CA LYS A 239 17.45 13.18 8.39
C LYS A 239 17.79 12.60 7.02
N LYS A 240 17.39 11.36 6.73
CA LYS A 240 17.65 10.66 5.45
C LYS A 240 16.35 10.11 4.89
N PRO A 241 16.22 9.93 3.57
CA PRO A 241 14.98 9.36 3.03
C PRO A 241 14.72 7.97 3.60
N MET A 242 13.46 7.71 3.94
CA MET A 242 13.03 6.41 4.47
C MET A 242 12.70 5.43 3.35
N LEU A 243 12.87 4.15 3.66
CA LEU A 243 12.56 3.05 2.76
C LEU A 243 11.33 2.28 3.24
N MET A 244 10.55 1.84 2.27
CA MET A 244 9.53 0.81 2.44
C MET A 244 9.83 -0.36 1.50
N TRP A 245 9.65 -1.59 1.96
CA TRP A 245 9.78 -2.77 1.12
C TRP A 245 8.49 -3.57 1.12
N ILE A 246 7.87 -3.70 -0.05
CA ILE A 246 6.75 -4.62 -0.27
C ILE A 246 7.30 -5.94 -0.82
N TYR A 247 7.04 -7.04 -0.14
CA TYR A 247 7.49 -8.38 -0.53
C TYR A 247 6.35 -9.40 -0.35
N SER A 248 6.56 -10.63 -0.82
CA SER A 248 5.65 -11.76 -0.66
C SER A 248 6.49 -13.01 -0.53
#